data_AF-A0A9D0YJF1-F1
#
_entry.id   AF-A0A9D0YJF1-F1
#
_cell.length_a   1.000
_cell.length_b   1.000
_cell.length_c   1.000
_cell.angle_alpha   90.00
_cell.angle_beta   90.00
_cell.angle_gamma   90.00
#
_symmetry.space_group_name_H-M   'P 1'
#
loop_
_entity.id
_entity.type
_entity.pdbx_description
1 polymer ?
#
loop_
_entity_poly.entity_id
_entity_poly.type
_entity_poly.pdbx_seq_one_letter_code
_entity_poly.pdbx_strand_id
1 'polypeptide(L)'
;MKKNLIIILISLLFIVSTANELNLFKKISSNDLIERIMEASEYNLSKLPIDISSGDINKGKKLFIKKLQKPCDMSGSRFAGFYSQDEWEEIVESGTLKEIVIEICPKLEDDYQEAWSPHLYQFIYEYANDSGNIPSC
;
A
#
# COMPACT_ATOMS: atom_id res chain seq x y z
N MET A 1 22.60 -56.94 -20.53
CA MET A 1 21.40 -56.67 -19.70
C MET A 1 21.61 -55.67 -18.55
N LYS A 2 22.77 -55.61 -17.87
CA LYS A 2 22.97 -54.70 -16.70
C LYS A 2 22.98 -53.18 -17.00
N LYS A 3 23.42 -52.75 -18.20
CA LYS A 3 23.49 -51.32 -18.58
C LYS A 3 22.12 -50.65 -18.70
N ASN A 4 21.11 -51.35 -19.25
CA ASN A 4 19.75 -50.80 -19.39
C ASN A 4 19.07 -50.64 -18.01
N LEU A 5 19.38 -51.52 -17.06
CA LEU A 5 18.83 -51.45 -15.70
C LEU A 5 19.38 -50.23 -14.93
N ILE A 6 20.67 -49.91 -15.11
CA ILE A 6 21.31 -48.74 -14.49
C ILE A 6 20.75 -47.43 -15.05
N ILE A 7 20.51 -47.36 -16.36
CA ILE A 7 19.92 -46.16 -17.00
C ILE A 7 18.50 -45.92 -16.49
N ILE A 8 17.69 -46.98 -16.33
CA ILE A 8 16.33 -46.88 -15.78
C ILE A 8 16.35 -46.39 -14.33
N LEU A 9 17.28 -46.87 -13.50
CA LEU A 9 17.43 -46.44 -12.11
C LEU A 9 17.84 -44.97 -11.97
N ILE A 10 18.76 -44.48 -12.81
CA ILE A 10 19.16 -43.07 -12.82
C ILE A 10 18.00 -42.18 -13.28
N SER A 11 17.24 -42.62 -14.29
CA SER A 11 16.06 -41.90 -14.77
C SER A 11 14.99 -41.77 -13.69
N LEU A 12 14.74 -42.84 -12.93
CA LEU A 12 13.80 -42.84 -11.81
C LEU A 12 14.27 -41.91 -10.67
N LEU A 13 15.57 -41.85 -10.37
CA LEU A 13 16.13 -40.93 -9.37
C LEU A 13 15.97 -39.46 -9.75
N PHE A 14 16.17 -39.10 -11.02
CA PHE A 14 15.93 -37.72 -11.51
C PHE A 14 14.45 -37.32 -11.44
N ILE A 15 13.54 -38.25 -11.73
CA ILE A 15 12.08 -38.00 -11.60
C ILE A 15 11.68 -37.82 -10.12
N VAL A 16 12.30 -38.58 -9.20
CA VAL A 16 12.07 -38.40 -7.75
C VAL A 16 12.64 -37.07 -7.24
N SER A 17 13.82 -36.65 -7.74
CA SER A 17 14.44 -35.36 -7.39
C SER A 17 13.58 -34.16 -7.82
N THR A 18 12.95 -34.23 -8.99
CA THR A 18 12.04 -33.18 -9.50
C THR A 18 10.65 -33.22 -8.85
N ALA A 19 10.18 -34.38 -8.39
CA ALA A 19 8.94 -34.48 -7.62
C ALA A 19 9.04 -33.84 -6.22
N ASN A 20 10.25 -33.77 -5.64
CA ASN A 20 10.48 -33.13 -4.35
C ASN A 20 10.37 -31.59 -4.42
N GLU A 21 10.76 -30.98 -5.54
CA GLU A 21 10.58 -29.55 -5.84
C GLU A 21 9.09 -29.16 -5.98
N LEU A 22 8.26 -30.04 -6.56
CA LEU A 22 6.80 -29.82 -6.65
C LEU A 22 6.07 -30.05 -5.30
N ASN A 23 6.66 -30.82 -4.39
CA ASN A 23 6.17 -30.97 -3.01
C ASN A 23 6.59 -29.81 -2.09
N LEU A 24 7.51 -28.93 -2.52
CA LEU A 24 7.81 -27.68 -1.82
C LEU A 24 6.67 -26.67 -1.97
N PHE A 25 6.04 -26.60 -3.14
CA PHE A 25 4.87 -25.74 -3.38
C PHE A 25 3.57 -26.24 -2.74
N LYS A 26 3.49 -27.53 -2.37
CA LYS A 26 2.28 -28.13 -1.79
C LYS A 26 2.29 -28.24 -0.27
N LYS A 27 3.31 -27.68 0.41
CA LYS A 27 3.35 -27.57 1.86
C LYS A 27 3.21 -26.13 2.34
N ILE A 28 2.30 -25.37 1.73
CA ILE A 28 1.61 -24.32 2.49
C ILE A 28 0.54 -25.07 3.28
N SER A 29 0.81 -25.30 4.56
CA SER A 29 -0.13 -25.95 5.47
C SER A 29 -1.46 -25.17 5.44
N SER A 30 -2.60 -25.86 5.45
CA SER A 30 -3.91 -25.19 5.60
C SER A 30 -3.94 -24.22 6.79
N ASN A 31 -3.09 -24.44 7.80
CA ASN A 31 -2.95 -23.55 8.95
C ASN A 31 -2.13 -22.28 8.66
N ASP A 32 -1.14 -22.32 7.76
CA ASP A 32 -0.38 -21.13 7.29
C ASP A 32 -1.27 -20.24 6.41
N LEU A 33 -2.16 -20.84 5.62
CA LEU A 33 -3.21 -20.09 4.92
C LEU A 33 -4.19 -19.44 5.90
N ILE A 34 -4.63 -20.15 6.94
CA ILE A 34 -5.55 -19.59 7.95
C ILE A 34 -4.87 -18.46 8.74
N GLU A 35 -3.60 -18.59 9.11
CA GLU A 35 -2.83 -17.55 9.80
C GLU A 35 -2.69 -16.28 8.93
N ARG A 36 -2.36 -16.43 7.64
CA ARG A 36 -2.31 -15.30 6.70
C ARG A 36 -3.69 -14.68 6.44
N ILE A 37 -4.75 -15.47 6.41
CA ILE A 37 -6.13 -14.98 6.26
C ILE A 37 -6.55 -14.22 7.53
N MET A 38 -6.15 -14.72 8.70
CA MET A 38 -6.40 -14.05 9.98
C MET A 38 -5.63 -12.73 10.07
N GLU A 39 -4.34 -12.69 9.71
CA GLU A 39 -3.54 -11.46 9.61
C GLU A 39 -4.13 -10.47 8.59
N ALA A 40 -4.56 -10.93 7.41
CA ALA A 40 -5.21 -10.08 6.42
C ALA A 40 -6.58 -9.54 6.92
N SER A 41 -7.32 -10.33 7.69
CA SER A 41 -8.59 -9.89 8.28
C SER A 41 -8.38 -8.88 9.42
N GLU A 42 -7.32 -9.03 10.21
CA GLU A 42 -6.93 -8.10 11.28
C GLU A 42 -6.35 -6.79 10.70
N TYR A 43 -5.60 -6.87 9.61
CA TYR A 43 -5.12 -5.70 8.87
C TYR A 43 -6.28 -4.84 8.37
N ASN A 44 -7.30 -5.48 7.77
CA ASN A 44 -8.53 -4.79 7.35
C ASN A 44 -9.31 -4.20 8.53
N LEU A 45 -9.23 -4.80 9.73
CA LEU A 45 -9.88 -4.28 10.94
C LEU A 45 -9.12 -3.10 11.57
N SER A 46 -7.81 -2.98 11.33
CA SER A 46 -6.96 -1.90 11.84
C SER A 46 -7.04 -0.60 11.02
N LYS A 47 -7.50 -0.69 9.77
CA LYS A 47 -7.73 0.45 8.87
C LYS A 47 -9.12 1.03 9.06
N LEU A 48 -9.35 1.61 10.24
CA LEU A 48 -10.59 2.34 10.49
C LEU A 48 -10.68 3.53 9.52
N PRO A 49 -11.87 3.80 8.95
CA PRO A 49 -12.05 4.94 8.08
C PRO A 49 -11.70 6.22 8.83
N ILE A 50 -10.91 7.09 8.17
CA ILE A 50 -10.50 8.37 8.75
C ILE A 50 -11.75 9.25 8.90
N ASP A 51 -11.97 9.82 10.09
CA ASP A 51 -13.04 10.80 10.29
C ASP A 51 -12.70 12.13 9.59
N ILE A 52 -12.99 12.17 8.29
CA ILE A 52 -12.75 13.34 7.42
C ILE A 52 -13.61 14.54 7.79
N SER A 53 -14.70 14.35 8.55
CA SER A 53 -15.60 15.43 8.98
C SER A 53 -14.93 16.39 9.99
N SER A 54 -13.89 15.91 10.68
CA SER A 54 -13.03 16.71 11.54
C SER A 54 -12.00 17.57 10.77
N GLY A 55 -11.89 17.37 9.46
CA GLY A 55 -10.96 18.03 8.56
C GLY A 55 -11.26 19.51 8.30
N ASP A 56 -10.28 20.24 7.76
CA ASP A 56 -10.41 21.65 7.38
C ASP A 56 -9.39 21.95 6.28
N ILE A 57 -9.87 22.44 5.14
CA ILE A 57 -9.05 22.68 3.93
C ILE A 57 -7.91 23.68 4.21
N ASN A 58 -8.15 24.73 4.99
CA ASN A 58 -7.14 25.74 5.31
C ASN A 58 -6.08 25.20 6.26
N LYS A 59 -6.48 24.38 7.24
CA LYS A 59 -5.53 23.64 8.08
C LYS A 59 -4.71 22.66 7.25
N GLY A 60 -5.34 21.95 6.30
CA GLY A 60 -4.68 21.06 5.35
C GLY A 60 -3.63 21.76 4.50
N LYS A 61 -3.98 22.91 3.90
CA LYS A 61 -3.05 23.75 3.15
C LYS A 61 -1.86 24.19 4.00
N LYS A 62 -2.12 24.69 5.21
CA LYS A 62 -1.06 25.15 6.13
C LYS A 62 -0.18 23.98 6.59
N LEU A 63 -0.76 22.81 6.83
CA LEU A 63 -0.06 21.59 7.15
C LEU A 63 0.87 21.20 6.00
N PHE A 64 0.36 21.15 4.77
CA PHE A 64 1.14 20.80 3.58
C PHE A 64 2.39 21.67 3.45
N ILE A 65 2.22 23.01 3.47
CA ILE A 65 3.34 23.96 3.37
C ILE A 65 4.39 23.73 4.47
N LYS A 66 3.94 23.50 5.71
CA LYS A 66 4.84 23.41 6.87
C LYS A 66 5.52 22.05 7.03
N LYS A 67 4.87 20.98 6.60
CA LYS A 67 5.26 19.61 6.93
C LYS A 67 5.62 18.77 5.71
N LEU A 68 4.96 18.97 4.57
CA LEU A 68 5.13 18.13 3.39
C LEU A 68 5.95 18.81 2.29
N GLN A 69 5.70 20.10 2.00
CA GLN A 69 6.26 20.78 0.82
C GLN A 69 7.79 20.68 0.72
N LYS A 70 8.52 20.98 1.81
CA LYS A 70 9.99 20.93 1.81
C LYS A 70 10.54 19.50 1.86
N PRO A 71 10.07 18.59 2.74
CA PRO A 71 10.54 17.20 2.71
C PRO A 71 10.29 16.51 1.37
N CYS A 72 9.11 16.69 0.78
CA CYS A 72 8.68 16.05 -0.45
C CYS A 72 9.19 16.71 -1.73
N ASP A 73 9.78 17.91 -1.62
CA ASP A 73 10.29 18.70 -2.76
C ASP A 73 9.25 18.85 -3.89
N MET A 74 8.01 19.15 -3.52
CA MET A 74 6.90 19.28 -4.46
C MET A 74 5.87 20.32 -4.04
N SER A 75 5.23 20.95 -5.03
CA SER A 75 4.13 21.90 -4.82
C SER A 75 2.86 21.20 -4.35
N GLY A 76 1.96 21.95 -3.72
CA GLY A 76 0.65 21.45 -3.31
C GLY A 76 -0.16 20.92 -4.49
N SER A 77 -0.14 21.63 -5.63
CA SER A 77 -0.84 21.22 -6.85
C SER A 77 -0.31 19.89 -7.39
N ARG A 78 1.02 19.69 -7.36
CA ARG A 78 1.63 18.43 -7.83
C ARG A 78 1.27 17.27 -6.91
N PHE A 79 1.26 17.49 -5.59
CA PHE A 79 0.91 16.44 -4.62
C PHE A 79 -0.57 16.06 -4.73
N ALA A 80 -1.46 17.05 -4.70
CA ALA A 80 -2.90 16.81 -4.77
C ALA A 80 -3.30 16.16 -6.11
N GLY A 81 -2.61 16.51 -7.20
CA GLY A 81 -2.85 15.96 -8.53
C GLY A 81 -2.33 14.54 -8.81
N PHE A 82 -1.84 13.80 -7.81
CA PHE A 82 -1.46 12.39 -8.02
C PHE A 82 -2.66 11.49 -8.32
N TYR A 83 -3.83 11.83 -7.76
CA TYR A 83 -5.07 11.06 -7.90
C TYR A 83 -6.27 11.99 -8.17
N SER A 84 -7.35 11.41 -8.69
CA SER A 84 -8.65 12.08 -8.84
C SER A 84 -9.38 12.20 -7.50
N GLN A 85 -10.50 12.93 -7.47
CA GLN A 85 -11.36 13.00 -6.28
C GLN A 85 -11.87 11.61 -5.87
N ASP A 86 -12.37 10.83 -6.82
CA ASP A 86 -12.88 9.48 -6.59
C ASP A 86 -11.77 8.53 -6.06
N GLU A 87 -10.55 8.62 -6.61
CA GLU A 87 -9.41 7.82 -6.15
C GLU A 87 -8.96 8.23 -4.74
N TRP A 88 -8.93 9.53 -4.44
CA TRP A 88 -8.64 10.01 -3.09
C TRP A 88 -9.69 9.58 -2.07
N GLU A 89 -10.97 9.54 -2.46
CA GLU A 89 -12.06 9.03 -1.64
C GLU A 89 -11.86 7.53 -1.34
N GLU A 90 -11.55 6.71 -2.35
CA GLU A 90 -11.25 5.28 -2.15
C GLU A 90 -10.05 5.06 -1.21
N ILE A 91 -9.00 5.87 -1.34
CA ILE A 91 -7.81 5.83 -0.48
C ILE A 91 -8.15 6.18 0.98
N VAL A 92 -9.01 7.16 1.22
CA VAL A 92 -9.36 7.58 2.58
C VAL A 92 -10.35 6.60 3.23
N GLU A 93 -11.30 6.06 2.46
CA GLU A 93 -12.29 5.07 2.91
C GLU A 93 -11.65 3.72 3.23
N SER A 94 -10.63 3.33 2.46
CA SER A 94 -9.83 2.13 2.73
C SER A 94 -8.83 2.31 3.88
N GLY A 95 -8.74 3.51 4.47
CA GLY A 95 -7.83 3.81 5.57
C GLY A 95 -6.35 3.79 5.17
N THR A 96 -6.02 3.97 3.88
CA THR A 96 -4.64 3.86 3.36
C THR A 96 -3.97 5.19 3.06
N LEU A 97 -4.56 6.30 3.51
CA LEU A 97 -4.07 7.63 3.17
C LEU A 97 -2.62 7.84 3.62
N LYS A 98 -2.24 7.37 4.81
CA LYS A 98 -0.87 7.51 5.33
C LYS A 98 0.13 6.77 4.45
N GLU A 99 -0.17 5.54 4.08
CA GLU A 99 0.67 4.68 3.24
C GLU A 99 0.90 5.33 1.89
N ILE A 100 -0.16 5.82 1.24
CA ILE A 100 -0.06 6.51 -0.05
C ILE A 100 0.74 7.80 0.07
N VAL A 101 0.56 8.58 1.15
CA VAL A 101 1.35 9.80 1.37
C VAL A 101 2.83 9.48 1.54
N ILE A 102 3.17 8.41 2.27
CA ILE A 102 4.55 7.95 2.45
C ILE A 102 5.11 7.39 1.13
N GLU A 103 4.32 6.69 0.33
CA GLU A 103 4.75 6.21 -0.99
C GLU A 103 5.12 7.38 -1.91
N ILE A 104 4.30 8.43 -1.95
CA ILE A 104 4.59 9.67 -2.70
C ILE A 104 5.80 10.40 -2.10
N CYS A 105 5.93 10.40 -0.77
CA CYS A 105 6.94 11.13 -0.05
C CYS A 105 7.59 10.30 1.07
N PRO A 106 8.56 9.43 0.73
CA PRO A 106 9.15 8.48 1.70
C PRO A 106 9.85 9.15 2.89
N LYS A 107 10.27 10.41 2.74
CA LYS A 107 10.91 11.18 3.82
C LYS A 107 9.96 11.51 4.99
N LEU A 108 8.67 11.26 4.86
CA LEU A 108 7.69 11.47 5.92
C LEU A 108 7.43 10.23 6.78
N GLU A 109 8.04 9.09 6.48
CA GLU A 109 7.78 7.82 7.16
C GLU A 109 7.79 7.95 8.70
N ASP A 110 8.82 8.62 9.23
CA ASP A 110 8.98 8.83 10.68
C ASP A 110 8.25 10.08 11.22
N ASP A 111 7.87 11.02 10.35
CA ASP A 111 7.34 12.33 10.73
C ASP A 111 5.81 12.43 10.61
N TYR A 112 5.18 11.53 9.84
CA TYR A 112 3.74 11.57 9.60
C TYR A 112 2.92 11.29 10.86
N GLN A 113 1.98 12.17 11.19
CA GLN A 113 1.08 11.99 12.33
C GLN A 113 -0.34 11.71 11.84
N GLU A 114 -1.01 10.72 12.42
CA GLU A 114 -2.38 10.35 12.02
C GLU A 114 -3.38 11.50 12.17
N ALA A 115 -3.17 12.39 13.15
CA ALA A 115 -3.98 13.59 13.35
C ALA A 115 -3.93 14.58 12.15
N TRP A 116 -2.99 14.40 11.23
CA TRP A 116 -2.89 15.20 10.01
C TRP A 116 -3.88 14.76 8.95
N SER A 117 -4.26 13.48 8.93
CA SER A 117 -5.02 12.82 7.87
C SER A 117 -6.32 13.55 7.52
N PRO A 118 -7.19 13.93 8.48
CA PRO A 118 -8.44 14.61 8.15
C PRO A 118 -8.22 15.96 7.48
N HIS A 119 -7.22 16.73 7.92
CA HIS A 119 -6.92 18.03 7.34
C HIS A 119 -6.23 17.89 5.98
N LEU A 120 -5.28 16.97 5.86
CA LEU A 120 -4.55 16.72 4.63
C LEU A 120 -5.49 16.22 3.53
N TYR A 121 -6.40 15.31 3.85
CA TYR A 121 -7.43 14.82 2.93
C TYR A 121 -8.25 15.96 2.33
N GLN A 122 -8.80 16.84 3.17
CA GLN A 122 -9.60 17.97 2.72
C GLN A 122 -8.83 18.86 1.72
N PHE A 123 -7.53 19.04 1.94
CA PHE A 123 -6.69 19.78 0.99
C PHE A 123 -6.46 19.04 -0.32
N ILE A 124 -6.05 17.76 -0.29
CA ILE A 124 -5.72 17.03 -1.52
C ILE A 124 -6.95 16.70 -2.36
N TYR A 125 -8.11 16.45 -1.73
CA TYR A 125 -9.39 16.24 -2.40
C TYR A 125 -9.87 17.52 -3.12
N GLU A 126 -9.79 18.67 -2.46
CA GLU A 126 -10.19 19.96 -3.04
C GLU A 126 -9.38 20.30 -4.31
N TYR A 127 -8.10 19.90 -4.34
CA TYR A 127 -7.15 20.23 -5.40
C TYR A 127 -6.70 19.00 -6.21
N ALA A 128 -7.52 17.95 -6.23
CA ALA A 128 -7.28 16.75 -7.01
C ALA A 128 -7.16 17.05 -8.51
N ASN A 129 -6.64 16.09 -9.30
CA ASN A 129 -6.30 16.35 -10.70
C ASN A 129 -7.50 16.71 -11.60
N ASP A 130 -8.70 16.35 -11.18
CA ASP A 130 -9.97 16.51 -11.89
C ASP A 130 -10.88 17.57 -11.26
N SER A 131 -10.49 18.19 -10.15
CA SER A 131 -11.34 19.16 -9.43
C SER A 131 -11.48 20.50 -10.15
N GLY A 132 -10.56 20.81 -11.06
CA GLY A 132 -10.47 22.12 -11.72
C GLY A 132 -9.96 23.26 -10.82
N ASN A 133 -9.64 22.98 -9.56
CA ASN A 133 -9.09 23.95 -8.61
C ASN A 133 -7.55 23.90 -8.62
N ILE A 134 -6.91 25.06 -8.41
CA ILE A 134 -5.44 25.15 -8.31
C ILE A 134 -5.08 25.83 -6.99
N PRO A 135 -4.31 25.16 -6.09
CA PRO A 135 -3.92 25.76 -4.83
C PRO A 135 -2.85 26.82 -5.07
N SER A 136 -2.95 27.94 -4.37
CA SER A 136 -2.03 29.07 -4.49
C SER A 136 -0.73 28.94 -3.68
N CYS A 137 -0.30 27.73 -3.31
CA CYS A 137 0.80 27.50 -2.35
C CYS A 137 1.85 26.46 -2.77
#